data_AF-A0A0F4JVW5-F1
#
_entry.id   AF-A0A0F4JVW5-F1
#
_cell.length_a   1.000
_cell.length_b   1.000
_cell.length_c   1.000
_cell.angle_alpha   90.00
_cell.angle_beta   90.00
_cell.angle_gamma   90.00
#
_symmetry.space_group_name_H-M   'P 1'
#
loop_
_entity.id
_entity.type
_entity.pdbx_description
1 polymer ?
#
loop_
_entity_poly.entity_id
_entity_poly.type
_entity_poly.pdbx_seq_one_letter_code
_entity_poly.pdbx_strand_id
1 'polypeptide(L)'
;AHPDRLRLLTAAESAAFLIAAEMHHAGLPWRADVHRALLTELLGERYAGGGEPRRLAQLADEISAAFGRRVRPDLPADVVKAFAEAGIRLRSTRRWELQEVDHPAVAPLLLYKKLYRIYTAHGWSWLADWVHEGRFRPEFVPAGTLTGRWVTHGGGALQIPKVIRRAVVADPGWRLVVADADQMEPRVLAAISRDPAFMEVAGRPEDLYTAVSRQSFSGDREQAKIAVLGAVYGQTSGDGLKNLAALRRRFPRAVAYVDDAARAGEEGRLVRTWLGRTCPPPAGAAEDGEAGIPQDREDEAPGRPPSYASTDTRARGRFTRNFVVQGSAADWALLMLAALRQATAGMRAELVFFQHDEVIVHCPAEEAEAVAEAIRTAGDRAGRIAFGDTPVRFPFTTAVVRCYADAK
;
A
#
# COMPACT_ATOMS: atom_id res chain seq x y z
N ALA A 1 1.61 19.39 -24.40
CA ALA A 1 0.75 18.29 -23.93
C ALA A 1 1.08 17.02 -24.72
N HIS A 2 0.98 15.83 -24.11
CA HIS A 2 1.26 14.54 -24.77
C HIS A 2 -0.06 13.76 -24.94
N PRO A 3 -0.86 14.05 -25.98
CA PRO A 3 -2.21 13.46 -26.13
C PRO A 3 -2.17 11.93 -26.22
N ASP A 4 -1.14 11.36 -26.83
CA ASP A 4 -1.00 9.90 -26.96
C ASP A 4 -0.82 9.20 -25.61
N ARG A 5 -0.16 9.85 -24.65
CA ARG A 5 0.01 9.30 -23.30
C ARG A 5 -1.31 9.25 -22.54
N LEU A 6 -2.15 10.28 -22.70
CA LEU A 6 -3.47 10.30 -22.08
C LEU A 6 -4.39 9.26 -22.72
N ARG A 7 -4.34 9.06 -24.04
CA ARG A 7 -5.06 7.97 -24.71
C ARG A 7 -4.63 6.61 -24.19
N LEU A 8 -3.32 6.40 -24.01
CA LEU A 8 -2.79 5.17 -23.42
C LEU A 8 -3.31 4.98 -21.99
N LEU A 9 -3.33 6.04 -21.17
CA LEU A 9 -3.90 5.98 -19.83
C LEU A 9 -5.38 5.56 -19.85
N THR A 10 -6.19 6.18 -20.72
CA THR A 10 -7.60 5.81 -20.87
C THR A 10 -7.77 4.35 -21.26
N ALA A 11 -6.97 3.84 -22.20
CA ALA A 11 -7.01 2.42 -22.58
C ALA A 11 -6.59 1.50 -21.42
N ALA A 12 -5.57 1.89 -20.65
CA ALA A 12 -5.10 1.13 -19.50
C ALA A 12 -6.15 1.08 -18.38
N GLU A 13 -6.86 2.18 -18.11
CA GLU A 13 -7.98 2.23 -17.17
C GLU A 13 -9.13 1.34 -17.63
N SER A 14 -9.52 1.38 -18.91
CA SER A 14 -10.56 0.48 -19.43
C SER A 14 -10.19 -0.99 -19.24
N ALA A 15 -8.94 -1.36 -19.49
CA ALA A 15 -8.44 -2.71 -19.23
C ALA A 15 -8.47 -3.06 -17.73
N ALA A 16 -8.13 -2.09 -16.87
CA ALA A 16 -8.15 -2.25 -15.42
C ALA A 16 -9.55 -2.61 -14.88
N PHE A 17 -10.61 -1.96 -15.39
CA PHE A 17 -11.99 -2.29 -15.02
C PHE A 17 -12.41 -3.70 -15.44
N LEU A 18 -11.98 -4.16 -16.62
CA LEU A 18 -12.22 -5.55 -17.03
C LEU A 18 -11.49 -6.55 -16.13
N ILE A 19 -10.21 -6.28 -15.82
CA ILE A 19 -9.40 -7.11 -14.92
C ILE A 19 -10.00 -7.15 -13.51
N ALA A 20 -10.48 -6.01 -13.01
CA ALA A 20 -11.15 -5.93 -11.71
C ALA A 20 -12.40 -6.80 -11.64
N ALA A 21 -13.22 -6.81 -12.70
CA ALA A 21 -14.41 -7.66 -12.79
C ALA A 21 -14.03 -9.15 -12.85
N GLU A 22 -12.99 -9.51 -13.60
CA GLU A 22 -12.47 -10.87 -13.68
C GLU A 22 -11.91 -11.36 -12.33
N MET A 23 -11.11 -10.51 -11.65
CA MET A 23 -10.59 -10.80 -10.30
C MET A 23 -11.72 -11.00 -9.28
N HIS A 24 -12.77 -10.16 -9.34
CA HIS A 24 -13.94 -10.32 -8.49
C HIS A 24 -14.66 -11.64 -8.76
N HIS A 25 -14.84 -12.01 -10.02
CA HIS A 25 -15.47 -13.27 -10.42
C HIS A 25 -14.68 -14.49 -9.92
N ALA A 26 -13.39 -14.55 -10.24
CA ALA A 26 -12.51 -15.65 -9.83
C ALA A 26 -12.42 -15.77 -8.30
N GLY A 27 -12.16 -14.64 -7.64
CA GLY A 27 -11.99 -14.55 -6.20
C GLY A 27 -10.70 -15.19 -5.69
N LEU A 28 -10.18 -14.68 -4.58
CA LEU A 28 -9.02 -15.24 -3.92
C LEU A 28 -9.40 -16.56 -3.20
N PRO A 29 -8.72 -17.69 -3.44
CA PRO A 29 -9.06 -18.94 -2.77
C PRO A 29 -8.86 -18.84 -1.26
N TRP A 30 -9.89 -19.20 -0.50
CA TRP A 30 -9.98 -18.96 0.93
C TRP A 30 -10.58 -20.14 1.70
N ARG A 31 -9.83 -20.64 2.68
CA ARG A 31 -10.21 -21.73 3.59
C ARG A 31 -10.86 -21.19 4.85
N ALA A 32 -12.19 -21.14 4.84
CA ALA A 32 -12.98 -20.60 5.96
C ALA A 32 -12.84 -21.45 7.25
N ASP A 33 -12.63 -22.76 7.12
CA ASP A 33 -12.34 -23.65 8.24
C ASP A 33 -10.99 -23.32 8.91
N VAL A 34 -9.94 -23.11 8.11
CA VAL A 34 -8.63 -22.65 8.60
C VAL A 34 -8.77 -21.28 9.25
N HIS A 35 -9.51 -20.35 8.64
CA HIS A 35 -9.74 -19.03 9.21
C HIS A 35 -10.45 -19.10 10.58
N ARG A 36 -11.50 -19.91 10.71
CA ARG A 36 -12.18 -20.09 12.00
C ARG A 36 -11.25 -20.66 13.07
N ALA A 37 -10.46 -21.67 12.72
CA ALA A 37 -9.47 -22.25 13.64
C ALA A 37 -8.44 -21.21 14.10
N LEU A 38 -7.94 -20.36 13.19
CA LEU A 38 -7.04 -19.25 13.51
C LEU A 38 -7.68 -18.24 14.46
N LEU A 39 -8.93 -17.86 14.23
CA LEU A 39 -9.63 -16.92 15.09
C LEU A 39 -9.82 -17.51 16.50
N THR A 40 -10.18 -18.79 16.61
CA THR A 40 -10.26 -19.49 17.90
C THR A 40 -8.90 -19.57 18.60
N GLU A 41 -7.81 -19.86 17.86
CA GLU A 41 -6.43 -19.88 18.38
C GLU A 41 -6.02 -18.51 18.95
N LEU A 42 -6.30 -17.43 18.21
CA LEU A 42 -5.83 -16.07 18.55
C LEU A 42 -6.70 -15.35 19.57
N LEU A 43 -8.02 -15.51 19.46
CA LEU A 43 -9.02 -14.72 20.21
C LEU A 43 -9.71 -15.53 21.31
N GLY A 44 -9.56 -16.85 21.30
CA GLY A 44 -10.22 -17.76 22.24
C GLY A 44 -11.68 -18.03 21.91
N GLU A 45 -12.41 -18.55 22.90
CA GLU A 45 -13.83 -18.89 22.77
C GLU A 45 -14.69 -17.64 22.55
N ARG A 46 -15.75 -17.84 21.74
CA ARG A 46 -16.77 -16.83 21.48
C ARG A 46 -17.91 -17.04 22.48
N TYR A 47 -18.26 -16.01 23.24
CA TYR A 47 -19.42 -16.08 24.13
C TYR A 47 -20.72 -16.14 23.31
N ALA A 48 -21.64 -17.03 23.68
CA ALA A 48 -22.96 -17.08 23.07
C ALA A 48 -23.75 -15.82 23.46
N GLY A 49 -24.24 -15.05 22.46
CA GLY A 49 -25.05 -13.85 22.70
C GLY A 49 -24.37 -12.51 22.37
N GLY A 50 -23.13 -12.51 21.88
CA GLY A 50 -22.39 -11.29 21.56
C GLY A 50 -21.51 -10.81 22.73
N GLY A 51 -20.39 -10.17 22.39
CA GLY A 51 -19.35 -9.78 23.35
C GLY A 51 -17.96 -9.99 22.80
N GLU A 52 -16.96 -9.42 23.46
CA GLU A 52 -15.57 -9.60 23.05
C GLU A 52 -15.13 -11.06 23.27
N PRO A 53 -14.34 -11.64 22.35
CA PRO A 53 -13.72 -12.95 22.54
C PRO A 53 -12.95 -13.05 23.86
N ARG A 54 -12.90 -14.26 24.45
CA ARG A 54 -12.31 -14.51 25.77
C ARG A 54 -10.92 -13.89 25.95
N ARG A 55 -10.05 -13.94 24.94
CA ARG A 55 -8.69 -13.39 25.04
C ARG A 55 -8.67 -11.87 25.13
N LEU A 56 -9.58 -11.18 24.43
CA LEU A 56 -9.69 -9.72 24.49
C LEU A 56 -10.21 -9.27 25.86
N ALA A 57 -11.23 -9.95 26.40
CA ALA A 57 -11.74 -9.70 27.74
C ALA A 57 -10.64 -9.86 28.82
N GLN A 58 -9.87 -10.97 28.76
CA GLN A 58 -8.75 -11.19 29.67
C GLN A 58 -7.70 -10.07 29.61
N LEU A 59 -7.34 -9.63 28.40
CA LEU A 59 -6.38 -8.54 28.23
C LEU A 59 -6.94 -7.21 28.75
N ALA A 60 -8.24 -6.94 28.57
CA ALA A 60 -8.87 -5.75 29.16
C ALA A 60 -8.84 -5.78 30.70
N ASP A 61 -9.02 -6.95 31.31
CA ASP A 61 -8.90 -7.14 32.75
C ASP A 61 -7.45 -6.97 33.23
N GLU A 62 -6.46 -7.54 32.53
CA GLU A 62 -5.02 -7.35 32.82
C GLU A 62 -4.63 -5.86 32.75
N ILE A 63 -5.10 -5.14 31.74
CA ILE A 63 -4.86 -3.70 31.57
C ILE A 63 -5.51 -2.91 32.71
N SER A 64 -6.76 -3.23 33.04
CA SER A 64 -7.48 -2.56 34.13
C SER A 64 -6.80 -2.81 35.48
N ALA A 65 -6.34 -4.03 35.75
CA ALA A 65 -5.60 -4.38 36.96
C ALA A 65 -4.28 -3.61 37.06
N ALA A 66 -3.55 -3.46 35.94
CA ALA A 66 -2.30 -2.71 35.90
C ALA A 66 -2.48 -1.21 36.21
N PHE A 67 -3.64 -0.64 35.93
CA PHE A 67 -3.98 0.75 36.30
C PHE A 67 -4.73 0.87 37.64
N GLY A 68 -5.10 -0.25 38.28
CA GLY A 68 -5.91 -0.25 39.50
C GLY A 68 -7.36 0.25 39.31
N ARG A 69 -7.81 0.41 38.06
CA ARG A 69 -9.17 0.85 37.71
C ARG A 69 -9.62 0.25 36.39
N ARG A 70 -10.92 0.24 36.13
CA ARG A 70 -11.45 -0.14 34.82
C ARG A 70 -10.94 0.80 33.72
N VAL A 71 -10.37 0.23 32.66
CA VAL A 71 -9.91 0.93 31.45
C VAL A 71 -10.47 0.23 30.22
N ARG A 72 -11.03 1.00 29.27
CA ARG A 72 -11.47 0.50 27.96
C ARG A 72 -10.35 0.61 26.92
N PRO A 73 -9.67 -0.50 26.56
CA PRO A 73 -8.46 -0.43 25.73
C PRO A 73 -8.74 -0.16 24.25
N ASP A 74 -9.98 -0.40 23.81
CA ASP A 74 -10.51 -0.08 22.48
C ASP A 74 -10.66 1.44 22.25
N LEU A 75 -10.74 2.24 23.32
CA LEU A 75 -10.89 3.69 23.25
C LEU A 75 -9.56 4.41 23.52
N PRO A 76 -8.93 5.02 22.51
CA PRO A 76 -7.65 5.71 22.67
C PRO A 76 -7.66 6.80 23.76
N ALA A 77 -8.79 7.51 23.91
CA ALA A 77 -8.92 8.57 24.91
C ALA A 77 -8.88 8.06 26.35
N ASP A 78 -9.49 6.89 26.63
CA ASP A 78 -9.48 6.30 27.97
C ASP A 78 -8.08 5.77 28.32
N VAL A 79 -7.38 5.18 27.35
CA VAL A 79 -5.98 4.78 27.50
C VAL A 79 -5.08 5.98 27.80
N VAL A 80 -5.17 7.07 27.02
CA VAL A 80 -4.37 8.29 27.28
C VAL A 80 -4.66 8.86 28.66
N LYS A 81 -5.94 8.87 29.07
CA LYS A 81 -6.34 9.31 30.41
C LYS A 81 -5.75 8.43 31.51
N ALA A 82 -5.79 7.10 31.36
CA ALA A 82 -5.23 6.16 32.32
C ALA A 82 -3.72 6.35 32.52
N PHE A 83 -2.96 6.54 31.43
CA PHE A 83 -1.54 6.85 31.52
C PHE A 83 -1.28 8.22 32.17
N ALA A 84 -2.07 9.24 31.83
CA ALA A 84 -1.94 10.56 32.43
C ALA A 84 -2.17 10.54 33.95
N GLU A 85 -3.15 9.78 34.43
CA GLU A 85 -3.43 9.56 35.86
C GLU A 85 -2.29 8.78 36.55
N ALA A 86 -1.62 7.89 35.83
CA ALA A 86 -0.40 7.21 36.28
C ALA A 86 0.88 8.09 36.16
N GLY A 87 0.74 9.38 35.84
CA GLY A 87 1.86 10.33 35.73
C GLY A 87 2.64 10.28 34.41
N ILE A 88 2.16 9.53 33.42
CA ILE A 88 2.82 9.33 32.12
C ILE A 88 2.07 10.10 31.04
N ARG A 89 2.73 11.10 30.44
CA ARG A 89 2.11 11.90 29.38
C ARG A 89 2.32 11.28 28.00
N LEU A 90 1.23 10.77 27.42
CA LEU A 90 1.18 10.30 26.05
C LEU A 90 0.58 11.34 25.10
N ARG A 91 1.14 11.49 23.91
CA ARG A 91 0.57 12.25 22.78
C ARG A 91 -0.32 11.38 21.93
N SER A 92 -0.05 10.08 21.87
CA SER A 92 -0.82 9.11 21.11
C SER A 92 -0.73 7.71 21.75
N THR A 93 -1.61 6.82 21.32
CA THR A 93 -1.54 5.40 21.67
C THR A 93 -0.86 4.58 20.56
N ARG A 94 -0.01 5.22 19.74
CA ARG A 94 0.72 4.51 18.68
C ARG A 94 1.77 3.60 19.29
N ARG A 95 2.05 2.48 18.60
CA ARG A 95 2.96 1.45 19.09
C ARG A 95 4.33 1.99 19.50
N TRP A 96 4.95 2.84 18.68
CA TRP A 96 6.30 3.37 18.94
C TRP A 96 6.35 4.18 20.24
N GLU A 97 5.33 5.00 20.50
CA GLU A 97 5.27 5.81 21.72
C GLU A 97 4.98 4.94 22.94
N LEU A 98 4.06 3.97 22.82
CA LEU A 98 3.76 3.03 23.90
C LEU A 98 4.96 2.14 24.26
N GLN A 99 5.80 1.76 23.29
CA GLN A 99 6.98 0.92 23.52
C GLN A 99 8.11 1.61 24.28
N GLU A 100 8.12 2.95 24.32
CA GLU A 100 9.09 3.75 25.08
C GLU A 100 8.68 3.91 26.54
N VAL A 101 7.47 3.48 26.91
CA VAL A 101 6.93 3.60 28.27
C VAL A 101 7.20 2.33 29.07
N ASP A 102 7.81 2.50 30.24
CA ASP A 102 7.95 1.43 31.23
C ASP A 102 6.71 1.39 32.15
N HIS A 103 5.73 0.55 31.80
CA HIS A 103 4.52 0.36 32.59
C HIS A 103 3.91 -1.04 32.34
N PRO A 104 3.43 -1.76 33.37
CA PRO A 104 2.94 -3.14 33.23
C PRO A 104 1.77 -3.30 32.24
N ALA A 105 0.96 -2.25 32.05
CA ALA A 105 -0.15 -2.27 31.08
C ALA A 105 0.29 -2.24 29.60
N VAL A 106 1.54 -1.86 29.28
CA VAL A 106 1.99 -1.64 27.90
C VAL A 106 1.96 -2.92 27.07
N ALA A 107 2.54 -4.01 27.57
CA ALA A 107 2.59 -5.27 26.82
C ALA A 107 1.18 -5.86 26.57
N PRO A 108 0.29 -5.96 27.58
CA PRO A 108 -1.11 -6.35 27.36
C PRO A 108 -1.86 -5.43 26.39
N LEU A 109 -1.67 -4.11 26.48
CA LEU A 109 -2.31 -3.14 25.59
C LEU A 109 -1.86 -3.30 24.14
N LEU A 110 -0.57 -3.50 23.89
CA LEU A 110 -0.06 -3.73 22.53
C LEU A 110 -0.63 -5.03 21.94
N LEU A 111 -0.73 -6.08 22.74
CA LEU A 111 -1.34 -7.34 22.32
C LEU A 111 -2.85 -7.18 22.07
N TYR A 112 -3.57 -6.51 22.97
CA TYR A 112 -5.00 -6.20 22.82
C TYR A 112 -5.24 -5.48 21.49
N LYS A 113 -4.51 -4.39 21.22
CA LYS A 113 -4.70 -3.59 19.99
C LYS A 113 -4.44 -4.41 18.73
N LYS A 114 -3.47 -5.33 18.76
CA LYS A 114 -3.19 -6.26 17.65
C LYS A 114 -4.36 -7.21 17.42
N LEU A 115 -4.84 -7.86 18.48
CA LEU A 115 -5.94 -8.82 18.41
C LEU A 115 -7.28 -8.16 18.10
N TYR A 116 -7.55 -6.99 18.66
CA TYR A 116 -8.77 -6.22 18.43
C TYR A 116 -8.90 -5.80 16.96
N ARG A 117 -7.79 -5.45 16.31
CA ARG A 117 -7.78 -5.18 14.86
C ARG A 117 -8.10 -6.44 14.04
N ILE A 118 -7.60 -7.60 14.44
CA ILE A 118 -7.96 -8.88 13.78
C ILE A 118 -9.44 -9.18 13.99
N TYR A 119 -9.93 -9.03 15.22
CA TYR A 119 -11.33 -9.28 15.57
C TYR A 119 -12.30 -8.40 14.77
N THR A 120 -12.00 -7.10 14.65
CA THR A 120 -12.88 -6.15 13.97
C THR A 120 -12.75 -6.20 12.44
N ALA A 121 -11.54 -6.36 11.89
CA ALA A 121 -11.31 -6.30 10.44
C ALA A 121 -11.29 -7.67 9.73
N HIS A 122 -11.08 -8.76 10.47
CA HIS A 122 -10.99 -10.13 9.92
C HIS A 122 -11.66 -11.17 10.82
N GLY A 123 -12.58 -10.75 11.70
CA GLY A 123 -13.25 -11.65 12.62
C GLY A 123 -14.30 -12.54 11.97
N TRP A 124 -15.09 -13.22 12.80
CA TRP A 124 -16.12 -14.15 12.33
C TRP A 124 -17.20 -13.48 11.45
N SER A 125 -17.60 -12.24 11.77
CA SER A 125 -18.57 -11.51 10.95
C SER A 125 -18.00 -11.21 9.57
N TRP A 126 -16.77 -10.69 9.50
CA TRP A 126 -16.08 -10.46 8.22
C TRP A 126 -15.99 -11.75 7.40
N LEU A 127 -15.63 -12.86 8.03
CA LEU A 127 -15.53 -14.16 7.36
C LEU A 127 -16.88 -14.61 6.79
N ALA A 128 -17.99 -14.35 7.49
CA ALA A 128 -19.33 -14.67 7.03
C ALA A 128 -19.79 -13.75 5.90
N ASP A 129 -19.44 -12.47 5.95
CA ASP A 129 -19.90 -11.45 4.99
C ASP A 129 -19.13 -11.48 3.66
N TRP A 130 -17.88 -11.95 3.66
CA TRP A 130 -16.98 -11.77 2.52
C TRP A 130 -16.45 -13.06 1.90
N VAL A 131 -16.59 -14.21 2.57
CA VAL A 131 -16.09 -15.49 2.07
C VAL A 131 -17.24 -16.44 1.80
N HIS A 132 -17.42 -16.75 0.53
CA HIS A 132 -18.48 -17.64 0.05
C HIS A 132 -17.89 -18.64 -0.93
N GLU A 133 -18.36 -19.89 -0.88
CA GLU A 133 -17.94 -20.93 -1.83
C GLU A 133 -16.41 -21.15 -1.88
N GLY A 134 -15.72 -20.96 -0.75
CA GLY A 134 -14.26 -21.10 -0.68
C GLY A 134 -13.49 -19.98 -1.39
N ARG A 135 -14.12 -18.83 -1.64
CA ARG A 135 -13.51 -17.66 -2.27
C ARG A 135 -13.78 -16.39 -1.45
N PHE A 136 -12.76 -15.56 -1.35
CA PHE A 136 -12.87 -14.18 -0.91
C PHE A 136 -12.95 -13.27 -2.14
N ARG A 137 -14.06 -12.54 -2.30
CA ARG A 137 -14.36 -11.73 -3.49
C ARG A 137 -14.49 -10.25 -3.13
N PRO A 138 -13.38 -9.52 -2.94
CA PRO A 138 -13.45 -8.08 -2.79
C PRO A 138 -13.96 -7.45 -4.08
N GLU A 139 -14.59 -6.28 -3.94
CA GLU A 139 -14.80 -5.39 -5.06
C GLU A 139 -13.52 -4.58 -5.27
N PHE A 140 -12.93 -4.67 -6.45
CA PHE A 140 -11.80 -3.85 -6.86
C PHE A 140 -12.31 -2.63 -7.63
N VAL A 141 -11.89 -1.44 -7.21
CA VAL A 141 -12.25 -0.16 -7.81
C VAL A 141 -10.98 0.47 -8.40
N PRO A 142 -10.68 0.22 -9.69
CA PRO A 142 -9.66 0.96 -10.41
C PRO A 142 -9.91 2.46 -10.33
N ALA A 143 -8.84 3.25 -10.36
CA ALA A 143 -8.91 4.70 -10.21
C ALA A 143 -9.62 5.21 -8.94
N GLY A 144 -9.80 4.38 -7.90
CA GLY A 144 -10.54 4.75 -6.69
C GLY A 144 -9.87 5.83 -5.82
N THR A 145 -8.61 6.18 -6.09
CA THR A 145 -7.91 7.30 -5.46
C THR A 145 -7.49 8.35 -6.47
N LEU A 146 -7.20 9.57 -6.02
CA LEU A 146 -6.72 10.65 -6.88
C LEU A 146 -5.45 10.31 -7.67
N THR A 147 -4.55 9.51 -7.07
CA THR A 147 -3.33 9.07 -7.75
C THR A 147 -3.59 7.95 -8.76
N GLY A 148 -4.81 7.42 -8.85
CA GLY A 148 -5.14 6.29 -9.73
C GLY A 148 -4.92 4.93 -9.10
N ARG A 149 -4.47 4.85 -7.83
CA ARG A 149 -4.40 3.57 -7.12
C ARG A 149 -5.80 2.98 -6.98
N TRP A 150 -5.85 1.67 -7.09
CA TRP A 150 -7.05 0.89 -6.86
C TRP A 150 -7.44 0.97 -5.38
N VAL A 151 -8.74 1.09 -5.14
CA VAL A 151 -9.35 0.89 -3.82
C VAL A 151 -10.04 -0.47 -3.85
N THR A 152 -10.21 -1.08 -2.69
CA THR A 152 -11.06 -2.27 -2.59
C THR A 152 -12.12 -2.08 -1.54
N HIS A 153 -13.32 -2.60 -1.81
CA HIS A 153 -14.35 -2.79 -0.81
C HIS A 153 -14.40 -4.28 -0.47
N GLY A 154 -14.21 -4.58 0.81
CA GLY A 154 -13.98 -5.95 1.27
C GLY A 154 -13.85 -6.06 2.79
N GLY A 155 -14.40 -5.10 3.55
CA GLY A 155 -14.33 -5.10 5.01
C GLY A 155 -12.94 -5.01 5.65
N GLY A 156 -11.93 -4.44 4.96
CA GLY A 156 -10.55 -4.32 5.48
C GLY A 156 -9.49 -5.14 4.72
N ALA A 157 -9.88 -5.77 3.62
CA ALA A 157 -9.16 -6.84 2.94
C ALA A 157 -7.90 -6.50 2.14
N LEU A 158 -7.53 -5.22 1.95
CA LEU A 158 -6.27 -4.94 1.29
C LEU A 158 -5.09 -5.39 2.16
N GLN A 159 -5.14 -5.17 3.48
CA GLN A 159 -4.01 -5.51 4.34
C GLN A 159 -4.23 -6.84 5.05
N ILE A 160 -4.33 -7.94 4.30
CA ILE A 160 -4.48 -9.29 4.88
C ILE A 160 -3.27 -9.54 5.83
N PRO A 161 -3.49 -9.56 7.16
CA PRO A 161 -2.39 -9.70 8.10
C PRO A 161 -1.69 -11.04 7.90
N LYS A 162 -0.36 -11.10 8.06
CA LYS A 162 0.44 -12.33 7.84
C LYS A 162 -0.15 -13.58 8.51
N VAL A 163 -0.74 -13.43 9.70
CA VAL A 163 -1.38 -14.54 10.40
C VAL A 163 -2.66 -15.03 9.71
N ILE A 164 -3.45 -14.13 9.11
CA ILE A 164 -4.69 -14.44 8.38
C ILE A 164 -4.38 -14.99 6.98
N ARG A 165 -3.24 -14.63 6.39
CA ARG A 165 -2.78 -15.21 5.10
C ARG A 165 -2.71 -16.74 5.11
N ARG A 166 -2.65 -17.39 6.29
CA ARG A 166 -2.75 -18.85 6.46
C ARG A 166 -4.08 -19.43 5.94
N ALA A 167 -5.13 -18.63 5.88
CA ALA A 167 -6.42 -19.02 5.33
C ALA A 167 -6.48 -18.90 3.79
N VAL A 168 -5.52 -18.23 3.16
CA VAL A 168 -5.45 -18.11 1.70
C VAL A 168 -4.64 -19.29 1.16
N VAL A 169 -5.33 -20.30 0.64
CA VAL A 169 -4.73 -21.58 0.25
C VAL A 169 -5.22 -21.95 -1.15
N ALA A 170 -4.30 -22.21 -2.07
CA ALA A 170 -4.62 -22.67 -3.41
C ALA A 170 -5.44 -23.97 -3.40
N ASP A 171 -6.27 -24.11 -4.43
CA ASP A 171 -7.04 -25.33 -4.69
C ASP A 171 -6.13 -26.57 -4.86
N PRO A 172 -6.67 -27.79 -4.67
CA PRO A 172 -5.91 -29.02 -4.90
C PRO A 172 -5.34 -29.10 -6.32
N GLY A 173 -4.04 -29.34 -6.45
CA GLY A 173 -3.32 -29.34 -7.74
C GLY A 173 -2.91 -27.95 -8.25
N TRP A 174 -3.26 -26.88 -7.54
CA TRP A 174 -2.95 -25.51 -7.92
C TRP A 174 -1.90 -24.87 -7.00
N ARG A 175 -1.44 -23.68 -7.40
CA ARG A 175 -0.47 -22.82 -6.70
C ARG A 175 -0.89 -21.36 -6.78
N LEU A 176 -0.42 -20.58 -5.82
CA LEU A 176 -0.41 -19.13 -5.85
C LEU A 176 0.96 -18.67 -6.32
N VAL A 177 1.02 -17.93 -7.42
CA VAL A 177 2.20 -17.16 -7.81
C VAL A 177 2.01 -15.75 -7.27
N VAL A 178 2.71 -15.45 -6.19
CA VAL A 178 2.67 -14.16 -5.51
C VAL A 178 3.87 -13.35 -5.98
N ALA A 179 3.61 -12.17 -6.54
CA ALA A 179 4.65 -11.32 -7.08
C ALA A 179 4.50 -9.89 -6.57
N ASP A 180 5.59 -9.32 -6.11
CA ASP A 180 5.65 -7.97 -5.55
C ASP A 180 6.75 -7.19 -6.26
N ALA A 181 6.42 -6.00 -6.74
CA ALA A 181 7.33 -5.25 -7.58
C ALA A 181 8.39 -4.51 -6.74
N ASP A 182 9.66 -4.78 -7.00
CA ASP A 182 10.73 -4.36 -6.10
C ASP A 182 11.03 -2.87 -6.21
N GLN A 183 10.80 -2.11 -5.13
CA GLN A 183 11.09 -0.68 -5.06
C GLN A 183 10.47 0.13 -6.22
N MET A 184 9.19 -0.15 -6.52
CA MET A 184 8.51 0.38 -7.69
C MET A 184 8.55 1.91 -7.80
N GLU A 185 8.16 2.63 -6.75
CA GLU A 185 8.10 4.10 -6.79
C GLU A 185 9.46 4.78 -7.08
N PRO A 186 10.57 4.42 -6.41
CA PRO A 186 11.90 4.91 -6.79
C PRO A 186 12.29 4.62 -8.25
N ARG A 187 11.98 3.43 -8.77
CA ARG A 187 12.29 3.06 -10.17
C ARG A 187 11.46 3.88 -11.15
N VAL A 188 10.19 4.11 -10.85
CA VAL A 188 9.32 5.01 -11.60
C VAL A 188 9.87 6.45 -11.56
N LEU A 189 10.33 6.94 -10.40
CA LEU A 189 10.97 8.26 -10.32
C LEU A 189 12.21 8.34 -11.22
N ALA A 190 13.06 7.31 -11.24
CA ALA A 190 14.21 7.25 -12.14
C ALA A 190 13.77 7.36 -13.62
N ALA A 191 12.72 6.63 -14.01
CA ALA A 191 12.20 6.64 -15.37
C ALA A 191 11.56 7.98 -15.79
N ILE A 192 10.71 8.57 -14.94
CA ILE A 192 9.97 9.80 -15.29
C ILE A 192 10.84 11.06 -15.22
N SER A 193 11.83 11.08 -14.34
CA SER A 193 12.78 12.21 -14.22
C SER A 193 13.86 12.20 -15.30
N ARG A 194 14.12 11.03 -15.90
CA ARG A 194 15.21 10.81 -16.86
C ARG A 194 16.57 11.25 -16.35
N ASP A 195 16.79 11.11 -15.04
CA ASP A 195 18.10 11.35 -14.44
C ASP A 195 19.07 10.24 -14.84
N PRO A 196 20.14 10.51 -15.62
CA PRO A 196 21.01 9.46 -16.15
C PRO A 196 21.64 8.59 -15.06
N ALA A 197 22.10 9.21 -13.97
CA ALA A 197 22.74 8.50 -12.88
C ALA A 197 21.72 7.65 -12.11
N PHE A 198 20.51 8.17 -11.89
CA PHE A 198 19.49 7.40 -11.19
C PHE A 198 18.94 6.24 -12.04
N MET A 199 18.78 6.46 -13.34
CA MET A 199 18.39 5.41 -14.29
C MET A 199 19.45 4.31 -14.39
N GLU A 200 20.74 4.67 -14.40
CA GLU A 200 21.84 3.69 -14.38
C GLU A 200 21.76 2.82 -13.12
N VAL A 201 21.58 3.44 -11.95
CA VAL A 201 21.42 2.73 -10.67
C VAL A 201 20.20 1.82 -10.68
N ALA A 202 19.06 2.32 -11.14
CA ALA A 202 17.82 1.56 -11.25
C ALA A 202 17.86 0.50 -12.37
N GLY A 203 18.83 0.54 -13.27
CA GLY A 203 19.04 -0.48 -14.29
C GLY A 203 19.83 -1.71 -13.80
N ARG A 204 20.46 -1.63 -12.62
CA ARG A 204 21.26 -2.73 -12.08
C ARG A 204 20.38 -3.89 -11.58
N PRO A 205 20.89 -5.14 -11.63
CA PRO A 205 20.18 -6.32 -11.11
C PRO A 205 20.08 -6.37 -9.58
N GLU A 206 20.88 -5.58 -8.87
CA GLU A 206 20.89 -5.55 -7.40
C GLU A 206 19.77 -4.66 -6.83
N ASP A 207 19.53 -4.78 -5.51
CA ASP A 207 18.58 -3.95 -4.75
C ASP A 207 18.91 -2.45 -4.94
N LEU A 208 17.89 -1.66 -5.28
CA LEU A 208 18.07 -0.25 -5.66
C LEU A 208 18.68 0.57 -4.52
N TYR A 209 18.27 0.34 -3.27
CA TYR A 209 18.80 1.08 -2.13
C TYR A 209 20.26 0.72 -1.84
N THR A 210 20.64 -0.54 -2.04
CA THR A 210 22.03 -1.00 -1.94
C THR A 210 22.90 -0.36 -3.02
N ALA A 211 22.40 -0.26 -4.25
CA ALA A 211 23.11 0.41 -5.33
C ALA A 211 23.27 1.92 -5.05
N VAL A 212 22.22 2.59 -4.54
CA VAL A 212 22.29 4.00 -4.13
C VAL A 212 23.25 4.18 -2.95
N SER A 213 23.25 3.28 -1.96
CA SER A 213 24.06 3.44 -0.75
C SER A 213 25.55 3.39 -1.04
N ARG A 214 25.99 2.52 -1.95
CA ARG A 214 27.39 2.43 -2.39
C ARG A 214 27.89 3.70 -3.07
N GLN A 215 26.99 4.47 -3.68
CA GLN A 215 27.35 5.69 -4.41
C GLN A 215 27.28 6.97 -3.56
N SER A 216 26.41 7.01 -2.55
CA SER A 216 26.07 8.27 -1.86
C SER A 216 26.02 8.19 -0.32
N PHE A 217 26.02 6.98 0.26
CA PHE A 217 25.77 6.78 1.70
C PHE A 217 26.75 5.78 2.34
N SER A 218 27.99 5.70 1.83
CA SER A 218 29.05 4.84 2.39
C SER A 218 28.65 3.37 2.57
N GLY A 219 27.72 2.88 1.75
CA GLY A 219 27.19 1.52 1.84
C GLY A 219 26.00 1.32 2.78
N ASP A 220 25.57 2.34 3.54
CA ASP A 220 24.40 2.25 4.44
C ASP A 220 23.09 2.21 3.64
N ARG A 221 22.53 1.00 3.51
CA ARG A 221 21.29 0.75 2.78
C ARG A 221 20.08 1.41 3.43
N GLU A 222 19.97 1.38 4.76
CA GLU A 222 18.80 1.94 5.45
C GLU A 222 18.82 3.47 5.37
N GLN A 223 19.99 4.10 5.49
CA GLN A 223 20.14 5.54 5.25
C GLN A 223 19.76 5.91 3.81
N ALA A 224 20.23 5.14 2.82
CA ALA A 224 19.87 5.36 1.41
C ALA A 224 18.36 5.22 1.16
N LYS A 225 17.71 4.22 1.76
CA LYS A 225 16.26 4.03 1.69
C LYS A 225 15.52 5.22 2.30
N ILE A 226 15.87 5.64 3.50
CA ILE A 226 15.27 6.81 4.16
C ILE A 226 15.46 8.06 3.31
N ALA A 227 16.65 8.26 2.74
CA ALA A 227 16.95 9.40 1.88
C ALA A 227 16.05 9.41 0.63
N VAL A 228 16.00 8.30 -0.11
CA VAL A 228 15.24 8.19 -1.36
C VAL A 228 13.75 8.35 -1.09
N LEU A 229 13.21 7.68 -0.06
CA LEU A 229 11.81 7.82 0.33
C LEU A 229 11.51 9.24 0.85
N GLY A 230 12.43 9.87 1.57
CA GLY A 230 12.31 11.28 1.99
C GLY A 230 12.26 12.23 0.79
N ALA A 231 13.07 11.98 -0.24
CA ALA A 231 13.04 12.75 -1.49
C ALA A 231 11.76 12.51 -2.30
N VAL A 232 11.23 11.29 -2.34
CA VAL A 232 9.94 10.98 -3.01
C VAL A 232 8.78 11.61 -2.25
N TYR A 233 8.75 11.49 -0.92
CA TYR A 233 7.60 11.84 -0.09
C TYR A 233 7.63 13.22 0.56
N GLY A 234 8.72 13.98 0.37
CA GLY A 234 8.86 15.33 0.93
C GLY A 234 9.02 15.37 2.45
N GLN A 235 9.52 14.29 3.07
CA GLN A 235 9.84 14.29 4.49
C GLN A 235 11.21 14.94 4.71
N THR A 236 11.23 16.10 5.37
CA THR A 236 12.44 16.93 5.58
C THR A 236 12.88 17.03 7.04
N SER A 237 12.41 16.15 7.92
CA SER A 237 12.74 16.18 9.35
C SER A 237 14.06 15.47 9.66
N GLY A 238 14.83 15.97 10.65
CA GLY A 238 16.07 15.36 11.13
C GLY A 238 17.20 15.36 10.09
N ASP A 239 17.91 14.23 9.96
CA ASP A 239 18.97 14.04 8.95
C ASP A 239 18.45 14.06 7.49
N GLY A 240 17.14 14.20 7.28
CA GLY A 240 16.50 14.30 5.98
C GLY A 240 17.04 15.43 5.09
N LEU A 241 17.45 16.57 5.66
CA LEU A 241 18.04 17.69 4.90
C LEU A 241 19.43 17.34 4.34
N LYS A 242 20.29 16.69 5.13
CA LYS A 242 21.62 16.25 4.68
C LYS A 242 21.50 15.17 3.60
N ASN A 243 20.60 14.21 3.83
CA ASN A 243 20.30 13.14 2.90
C ASN A 243 19.74 13.68 1.56
N LEU A 244 18.84 14.66 1.62
CA LEU A 244 18.31 15.33 0.44
C LEU A 244 19.39 16.11 -0.33
N ALA A 245 20.31 16.79 0.36
CA ALA A 245 21.41 17.48 -0.27
C ALA A 245 22.35 16.51 -1.02
N ALA A 246 22.64 15.35 -0.43
CA ALA A 246 23.41 14.29 -1.08
C ALA A 246 22.71 13.76 -2.34
N LEU A 247 21.40 13.49 -2.25
CA LEU A 247 20.60 13.07 -3.40
C LEU A 247 20.51 14.15 -4.48
N ARG A 248 20.33 15.43 -4.12
CA ARG A 248 20.28 16.53 -5.08
C ARG A 248 21.59 16.69 -5.84
N ARG A 249 22.73 16.45 -5.19
CA ARG A 249 24.04 16.44 -5.86
C ARG A 249 24.19 15.26 -6.82
N ARG A 250 23.71 14.07 -6.43
CA ARG A 250 23.91 12.83 -7.20
C ARG A 250 22.89 12.63 -8.33
N PHE A 251 21.62 12.94 -8.05
CA PHE A 251 20.46 12.74 -8.91
C PHE A 251 19.69 14.06 -9.08
N PRO A 252 20.33 15.11 -9.63
CA PRO A 252 19.76 16.45 -9.67
C PRO A 252 18.45 16.52 -10.46
N ARG A 253 18.29 15.75 -11.54
CA ARG A 253 17.06 15.77 -12.34
C ARG A 253 15.92 15.05 -11.63
N ALA A 254 16.22 13.99 -10.87
CA ALA A 254 15.23 13.29 -10.07
C ALA A 254 14.68 14.18 -8.96
N VAL A 255 15.56 14.87 -8.23
CA VAL A 255 15.16 15.81 -7.18
C VAL A 255 14.43 17.03 -7.75
N ALA A 256 14.92 17.60 -8.85
CA ALA A 256 14.26 18.72 -9.52
C ALA A 256 12.85 18.34 -9.99
N TYR A 257 12.64 17.14 -10.53
CA TYR A 257 11.33 16.69 -11.01
C TYR A 257 10.25 16.74 -9.92
N VAL A 258 10.56 16.23 -8.73
CA VAL A 258 9.61 16.22 -7.59
C VAL A 258 9.49 17.60 -6.94
N ASP A 259 10.56 18.40 -6.91
CA ASP A 259 10.51 19.78 -6.42
C ASP A 259 9.68 20.68 -7.33
N ASP A 260 9.75 20.48 -8.65
CA ASP A 260 8.94 21.19 -9.64
C ASP A 260 7.46 20.86 -9.50
N ALA A 261 7.12 19.59 -9.22
CA ALA A 261 5.75 19.18 -8.91
C ALA A 261 5.24 19.80 -7.61
N ALA A 262 6.08 19.88 -6.58
CA ALA A 262 5.75 20.53 -5.32
C ALA A 262 5.45 22.01 -5.54
N ARG A 263 6.38 22.74 -6.17
CA ARG A 263 6.25 24.16 -6.50
C ARG A 263 5.03 24.43 -7.39
N ALA A 264 4.76 23.57 -8.37
CA ALA A 264 3.56 23.68 -9.20
C ALA A 264 2.28 23.56 -8.37
N GLY A 265 2.23 22.62 -7.43
CA GLY A 265 1.11 22.48 -6.51
C GLY A 265 0.93 23.70 -5.60
N GLU A 266 2.04 24.22 -5.06
CA GLU A 266 2.06 25.42 -4.21
C GLU A 266 1.56 26.67 -4.95
N GLU A 267 1.92 26.80 -6.21
CA GLU A 267 1.50 27.90 -7.10
C GLU A 267 0.09 27.68 -7.69
N GLY A 268 -0.62 26.61 -7.32
CA GLY A 268 -1.95 26.28 -7.85
C GLY A 268 -1.96 25.84 -9.32
N ARG A 269 -0.78 25.59 -9.92
CA ARG A 269 -0.66 25.11 -11.29
C ARG A 269 -1.09 23.65 -11.40
N LEU A 270 -1.45 23.25 -12.62
CA LEU A 270 -1.79 21.87 -12.94
C LEU A 270 -0.58 20.95 -12.79
N VAL A 271 -0.76 19.86 -12.05
CA VAL A 271 0.22 18.79 -11.87
C VAL A 271 -0.32 17.52 -12.49
N ARG A 272 0.50 16.80 -13.26
CA ARG A 272 0.09 15.57 -13.95
C ARG A 272 1.09 14.44 -13.76
N THR A 273 0.59 13.20 -13.77
CA THR A 273 1.44 12.01 -13.87
C THR A 273 2.09 11.93 -15.25
N TRP A 274 3.03 11.00 -15.42
CA TRP A 274 3.70 10.76 -16.69
C TRP A 274 2.73 10.44 -17.84
N LEU A 275 1.68 9.66 -17.58
CA LEU A 275 0.65 9.33 -18.57
C LEU A 275 -0.46 10.38 -18.69
N GLY A 276 -0.45 11.41 -17.84
CA GLY A 276 -1.31 12.59 -17.99
C GLY A 276 -2.51 12.65 -17.06
N ARG A 277 -2.61 11.76 -16.06
CA ARG A 277 -3.61 11.89 -14.98
C ARG A 277 -3.41 13.22 -14.30
N THR A 278 -4.48 14.00 -14.16
CA THR A 278 -4.39 15.36 -13.61
C THR A 278 -4.74 15.35 -12.13
N CYS A 279 -3.87 15.95 -11.32
CA CYS A 279 -4.13 16.20 -9.91
C CYS A 279 -5.30 17.20 -9.80
N PRO A 280 -6.35 16.93 -8.99
CA PRO A 280 -7.45 17.87 -8.80
C PRO A 280 -6.95 19.23 -8.32
N PRO A 281 -7.61 20.34 -8.70
CA PRO A 281 -7.26 21.68 -8.23
C PRO A 281 -7.42 21.80 -6.70
N PRO A 282 -6.82 22.83 -6.07
CA PRO A 282 -7.02 23.09 -4.64
C PRO A 282 -8.50 23.37 -4.34
N ALA A 283 -8.95 23.03 -3.13
CA ALA A 283 -10.32 23.35 -2.70
C ALA A 283 -10.55 24.86 -2.75
N GLY A 284 -11.70 25.27 -3.30
CA GLY A 284 -12.06 26.66 -3.55
C GLY A 284 -11.71 27.20 -4.94
N ALA A 285 -10.97 26.46 -5.77
CA ALA A 285 -10.70 26.85 -7.16
C ALA A 285 -11.74 26.34 -8.18
N ALA A 286 -12.75 25.59 -7.72
CA ALA A 286 -13.73 24.89 -8.55
C ALA A 286 -15.18 25.37 -8.34
N GLU A 287 -15.42 26.57 -7.79
CA GLU A 287 -16.79 27.08 -7.64
C GLU A 287 -17.45 27.54 -8.96
N ASP A 288 -16.72 27.64 -10.07
CA ASP A 288 -17.27 28.19 -11.33
C ASP A 288 -17.50 27.16 -12.46
N GLY A 289 -17.38 25.84 -12.23
CA GLY A 289 -17.16 24.91 -13.35
C GLY A 289 -18.11 23.73 -13.57
N GLU A 290 -18.58 23.00 -12.55
CA GLU A 290 -19.35 21.77 -12.82
C GLU A 290 -20.11 21.28 -11.57
N ALA A 291 -21.40 21.01 -11.75
CA ALA A 291 -22.29 20.48 -10.73
C ALA A 291 -21.88 19.03 -10.34
N GLY A 292 -21.63 18.77 -9.06
CA GLY A 292 -21.37 17.41 -8.59
C GLY A 292 -21.17 17.26 -7.08
N ILE A 293 -22.24 16.79 -6.41
CA ILE A 293 -22.32 15.96 -5.19
C ILE A 293 -21.44 16.38 -3.97
N PRO A 294 -22.05 16.77 -2.83
CA PRO A 294 -21.33 16.98 -1.58
C PRO A 294 -20.68 15.67 -1.10
N GLN A 295 -19.37 15.67 -0.89
CA GLN A 295 -18.69 14.63 -0.12
C GLN A 295 -18.37 15.16 1.28
N ASP A 296 -18.77 14.38 2.29
CA ASP A 296 -18.67 14.71 3.71
C ASP A 296 -17.23 15.02 4.15
N ARG A 297 -17.12 16.09 4.93
CA ARG A 297 -15.86 16.67 5.42
C ARG A 297 -15.44 16.01 6.73
N GLU A 298 -14.34 15.25 6.70
CA GLU A 298 -13.65 14.77 7.89
C GLU A 298 -12.15 15.09 7.82
N ASP A 299 -11.83 16.39 7.88
CA ASP A 299 -10.46 16.88 8.06
C ASP A 299 -10.27 17.25 9.54
N GLU A 300 -9.55 16.40 10.29
CA GLU A 300 -8.63 16.77 11.39
C GLU A 300 -8.19 15.51 12.18
N ALA A 301 -7.20 14.79 11.65
CA ALA A 301 -6.45 13.80 12.42
C ALA A 301 -4.94 13.93 12.13
N PRO A 302 -4.07 14.11 13.15
CA PRO A 302 -2.63 14.25 12.93
C PRO A 302 -2.00 12.98 12.35
N GLY A 303 -1.35 13.11 11.18
CA GLY A 303 -0.57 12.05 10.53
C GLY A 303 -1.23 11.33 9.35
N ARG A 304 -2.36 11.84 8.83
CA ARG A 304 -2.88 11.43 7.51
C ARG A 304 -2.08 12.17 6.40
N PRO A 305 -1.85 11.58 5.21
CA PRO A 305 -1.27 12.32 4.09
C PRO A 305 -2.07 13.61 3.84
N PRO A 306 -1.41 14.72 3.49
CA PRO A 306 -2.08 16.01 3.30
C PRO A 306 -3.23 15.87 2.29
N SER A 307 -4.40 16.37 2.68
CA SER A 307 -5.59 16.37 1.83
C SER A 307 -5.36 17.24 0.59
N TYR A 308 -5.90 16.82 -0.56
CA TYR A 308 -5.87 17.62 -1.79
C TYR A 308 -6.63 18.95 -1.62
N ALA A 309 -7.59 18.97 -0.68
CA ALA A 309 -8.41 20.11 -0.31
C ALA A 309 -7.73 21.05 0.71
N SER A 310 -6.47 20.78 1.07
CA SER A 310 -5.73 21.64 1.97
C SER A 310 -5.56 23.05 1.41
N THR A 311 -5.95 24.06 2.19
CA THR A 311 -5.65 25.46 1.94
C THR A 311 -4.21 25.84 2.34
N ASP A 312 -3.50 24.98 3.09
CA ASP A 312 -2.06 25.12 3.32
C ASP A 312 -1.27 24.79 2.04
N THR A 313 -0.68 25.84 1.47
CA THR A 313 0.21 25.79 0.30
C THR A 313 1.32 24.74 0.46
N ARG A 314 1.98 24.65 1.61
CA ARG A 314 3.08 23.68 1.82
C ARG A 314 2.59 22.25 1.88
N ALA A 315 1.40 22.02 2.46
CA ALA A 315 0.76 20.71 2.45
C ALA A 315 0.39 20.28 1.02
N ARG A 316 -0.10 21.23 0.21
CA ARG A 316 -0.36 21.00 -1.21
C ARG A 316 0.90 20.66 -2.00
N GLY A 317 2.01 21.36 -1.76
CA GLY A 317 3.31 21.04 -2.37
C GLY A 317 3.79 19.62 -2.05
N ARG A 318 3.67 19.19 -0.78
CA ARG A 318 3.98 17.80 -0.39
C ARG A 318 3.05 16.80 -1.08
N PHE A 319 1.76 17.12 -1.21
CA PHE A 319 0.80 16.25 -1.90
C PHE A 319 1.15 16.08 -3.39
N THR A 320 1.38 17.17 -4.12
CA THR A 320 1.67 17.11 -5.57
C THR A 320 3.03 16.48 -5.88
N ARG A 321 4.02 16.67 -4.99
CA ARG A 321 5.30 15.94 -5.01
C ARG A 321 5.09 14.43 -5.03
N ASN A 322 4.24 13.92 -4.14
CA ASN A 322 3.96 12.50 -3.99
C ASN A 322 3.10 12.00 -5.15
N PHE A 323 2.14 12.83 -5.58
CA PHE A 323 1.21 12.53 -6.65
C PHE A 323 1.91 12.14 -7.94
N VAL A 324 2.95 12.87 -8.37
CA VAL A 324 3.60 12.59 -9.67
C VAL A 324 4.32 11.26 -9.69
N VAL A 325 4.88 10.81 -8.56
CA VAL A 325 5.56 9.51 -8.46
C VAL A 325 4.54 8.39 -8.27
N GLN A 326 3.69 8.51 -7.25
CA GLN A 326 2.70 7.48 -6.93
C GLN A 326 1.69 7.26 -8.04
N GLY A 327 1.26 8.34 -8.69
CA GLY A 327 0.32 8.24 -9.79
C GLY A 327 0.95 7.68 -11.05
N SER A 328 2.21 8.04 -11.36
CA SER A 328 2.92 7.39 -12.48
C SER A 328 3.19 5.90 -12.21
N ALA A 329 3.36 5.51 -10.94
CA ALA A 329 3.49 4.09 -10.56
C ALA A 329 2.16 3.35 -10.68
N ALA A 330 1.04 3.96 -10.28
CA ALA A 330 -0.29 3.40 -10.48
C ALA A 330 -0.58 3.23 -11.97
N ASP A 331 -0.29 4.25 -12.79
CA ASP A 331 -0.44 4.22 -14.25
C ASP A 331 0.39 3.09 -14.89
N TRP A 332 1.64 2.87 -14.44
CA TRP A 332 2.46 1.73 -14.87
C TRP A 332 1.84 0.39 -14.46
N ALA A 333 1.29 0.29 -13.25
CA ALA A 333 0.67 -0.94 -12.76
C ALA A 333 -0.54 -1.35 -13.61
N LEU A 334 -1.33 -0.39 -14.13
CA LEU A 334 -2.41 -0.68 -15.08
C LEU A 334 -1.89 -1.38 -16.34
N LEU A 335 -0.77 -0.87 -16.90
CA LEU A 335 -0.13 -1.46 -18.08
C LEU A 335 0.45 -2.84 -17.78
N MET A 336 1.01 -3.04 -16.58
CA MET A 336 1.51 -4.34 -16.12
C MET A 336 0.37 -5.36 -16.04
N LEU A 337 -0.74 -5.01 -15.40
CA LEU A 337 -1.91 -5.88 -15.29
C LEU A 337 -2.49 -6.22 -16.68
N ALA A 338 -2.62 -5.23 -17.57
CA ALA A 338 -3.10 -5.45 -18.93
C ALA A 338 -2.16 -6.38 -19.73
N ALA A 339 -0.85 -6.21 -19.59
CA ALA A 339 0.14 -7.08 -20.23
C ALA A 339 0.12 -8.50 -19.64
N LEU A 340 -0.04 -8.64 -18.32
CA LEU A 340 -0.13 -9.92 -17.63
C LEU A 340 -1.38 -10.69 -18.06
N ARG A 341 -2.54 -10.02 -18.11
CA ARG A 341 -3.79 -10.61 -18.63
C ARG A 341 -3.62 -11.12 -20.05
N GLN A 342 -2.93 -10.38 -20.92
CA GLN A 342 -2.66 -10.85 -22.29
C GLN A 342 -1.71 -12.06 -22.29
N ALA A 343 -0.65 -12.04 -21.48
CA ALA A 343 0.34 -13.12 -21.44
C ALA A 343 -0.22 -14.43 -20.88
N THR A 344 -1.29 -14.36 -20.07
CA THR A 344 -1.94 -15.50 -19.43
C THR A 344 -3.24 -15.94 -20.12
N ALA A 345 -3.67 -15.27 -21.20
CA ALA A 345 -4.98 -15.51 -21.83
C ALA A 345 -5.22 -16.93 -22.36
N GLY A 346 -4.16 -17.69 -22.65
CA GLY A 346 -4.24 -19.10 -23.09
C GLY A 346 -4.02 -20.13 -21.97
N MET A 347 -3.85 -19.67 -20.74
CA MET A 347 -3.59 -20.49 -19.56
C MET A 347 -4.87 -20.71 -18.77
N ARG A 348 -4.84 -21.63 -17.79
CA ARG A 348 -5.91 -21.74 -16.78
C ARG A 348 -5.67 -20.84 -15.57
N ALA A 349 -4.61 -20.03 -15.62
CA ALA A 349 -4.23 -19.08 -14.59
C ALA A 349 -5.25 -17.94 -14.44
N GLU A 350 -5.61 -17.63 -13.20
CA GLU A 350 -6.55 -16.58 -12.85
C GLU A 350 -5.83 -15.50 -12.02
N LEU A 351 -5.95 -14.23 -12.43
CA LEU A 351 -5.54 -13.12 -11.58
C LEU A 351 -6.59 -13.01 -10.47
N VAL A 352 -6.18 -13.14 -9.20
CA VAL A 352 -7.13 -13.25 -8.07
C VAL A 352 -6.97 -12.16 -7.03
N PHE A 353 -5.85 -11.42 -7.06
CA PHE A 353 -5.60 -10.34 -6.12
C PHE A 353 -4.65 -9.31 -6.70
N PHE A 354 -4.89 -8.05 -6.36
CA PHE A 354 -3.97 -6.95 -6.65
C PHE A 354 -4.02 -5.92 -5.52
N GLN A 355 -2.84 -5.53 -5.04
CA GLN A 355 -2.66 -4.46 -4.07
C GLN A 355 -1.42 -3.65 -4.42
N HIS A 356 -1.64 -2.44 -4.94
CA HIS A 356 -0.59 -1.46 -5.27
C HIS A 356 0.45 -1.99 -6.26
N ASP A 357 1.42 -2.77 -5.78
CA ASP A 357 2.54 -3.37 -6.49
C ASP A 357 2.63 -4.89 -6.30
N GLU A 358 1.73 -5.48 -5.53
CA GLU A 358 1.58 -6.94 -5.37
C GLU A 358 0.45 -7.48 -6.25
N VAL A 359 0.71 -8.57 -6.96
CA VAL A 359 -0.28 -9.34 -7.73
C VAL A 359 -0.20 -10.81 -7.32
N ILE A 360 -1.37 -11.46 -7.21
CA ILE A 360 -1.45 -12.91 -6.99
C ILE A 360 -2.20 -13.53 -8.15
N VAL A 361 -1.57 -14.55 -8.74
CA VAL A 361 -2.17 -15.40 -9.76
C VAL A 361 -2.38 -16.79 -9.18
N HIS A 362 -3.59 -17.32 -9.28
CA HIS A 362 -3.93 -18.69 -8.89
C HIS A 362 -3.94 -19.54 -10.15
N CYS A 363 -3.09 -20.56 -10.23
CA CYS A 363 -2.93 -21.37 -11.43
C CYS A 363 -2.67 -22.84 -11.11
N PRO A 364 -2.87 -23.77 -12.05
CA PRO A 364 -2.39 -25.13 -11.94
C PRO A 364 -0.90 -25.19 -11.65
N ALA A 365 -0.46 -26.18 -10.87
CA ALA A 365 0.94 -26.29 -10.47
C ALA A 365 1.90 -26.39 -11.67
N GLU A 366 1.48 -27.03 -12.76
CA GLU A 366 2.23 -27.15 -14.01
C GLU A 366 2.39 -25.84 -14.80
N GLU A 367 1.53 -24.84 -14.55
CA GLU A 367 1.58 -23.52 -15.20
C GLU A 367 2.37 -22.49 -14.37
N ALA A 368 2.76 -22.80 -13.13
CA ALA A 368 3.30 -21.82 -12.19
C ALA A 368 4.56 -21.11 -12.67
N GLU A 369 5.51 -21.84 -13.28
CA GLU A 369 6.74 -21.24 -13.82
C GLU A 369 6.44 -20.33 -15.03
N ALA A 370 5.52 -20.75 -15.90
CA ALA A 370 5.09 -19.95 -17.05
C ALA A 370 4.39 -18.65 -16.60
N VAL A 371 3.61 -18.71 -15.52
CA VAL A 371 2.99 -17.53 -14.90
C VAL A 371 4.02 -16.60 -14.28
N ALA A 372 5.02 -17.13 -13.56
CA ALA A 372 6.09 -16.30 -12.99
C ALA A 372 6.88 -15.56 -14.09
N GLU A 373 7.17 -16.23 -15.19
CA GLU A 373 7.78 -15.62 -16.37
C GLU A 373 6.87 -14.60 -17.05
N ALA A 374 5.56 -14.88 -17.15
CA ALA A 374 4.58 -13.95 -17.68
C ALA A 374 4.52 -12.64 -16.88
N ILE A 375 4.60 -12.71 -15.53
CA ILE A 375 4.66 -11.53 -14.67
C ILE A 375 5.93 -10.72 -14.94
N ARG A 376 7.09 -11.37 -15.02
CA ARG A 376 8.36 -10.70 -15.33
C ARG A 376 8.30 -9.98 -16.69
N THR A 377 7.84 -10.69 -17.72
CA THR A 377 7.69 -10.15 -19.08
C THR A 377 6.65 -9.02 -19.13
N ALA A 378 5.56 -9.12 -18.37
CA ALA A 378 4.56 -8.07 -18.27
C ALA A 378 5.13 -6.78 -17.64
N GLY A 379 5.94 -6.90 -16.58
CA GLY A 379 6.64 -5.78 -15.97
C GLY A 379 7.58 -5.06 -16.94
N ASP A 380 8.43 -5.82 -17.64
CA ASP A 380 9.35 -5.28 -18.65
C ASP A 380 8.59 -4.60 -19.81
N ARG A 381 7.49 -5.21 -20.26
CA ARG A 381 6.64 -4.66 -21.32
C ARG A 381 5.93 -3.38 -20.87
N ALA A 382 5.40 -3.34 -19.64
CA ALA A 382 4.78 -2.15 -19.07
C ALA A 382 5.78 -1.00 -18.95
N GLY A 383 7.03 -1.28 -18.52
CA GLY A 383 8.11 -0.31 -18.49
C GLY A 383 8.38 0.31 -19.87
N ARG A 384 8.52 -0.53 -20.90
CA ARG A 384 8.73 -0.07 -22.29
C ARG A 384 7.54 0.70 -22.86
N ILE A 385 6.31 0.27 -22.60
CA ILE A 385 5.10 0.97 -23.08
C ILE A 385 4.96 2.33 -22.40
N ALA A 386 5.15 2.39 -21.08
CA ALA A 386 5.01 3.63 -20.31
C ALA A 386 6.13 4.63 -20.62
N PHE A 387 7.38 4.16 -20.60
CA PHE A 387 8.56 5.01 -20.57
C PHE A 387 9.41 4.90 -21.83
N GLY A 388 9.02 4.14 -22.86
CA GLY A 388 9.86 3.94 -24.04
C GLY A 388 11.17 3.23 -23.71
N ASP A 389 12.21 3.48 -24.50
CA ASP A 389 13.54 2.91 -24.24
C ASP A 389 14.15 3.53 -22.96
N THR A 390 14.57 2.66 -22.05
CA THR A 390 15.09 3.04 -20.73
C THR A 390 15.91 1.89 -20.15
N PRO A 391 17.06 2.17 -19.50
CA PRO A 391 17.82 1.13 -18.81
C PRO A 391 17.17 0.72 -17.47
N VAL A 392 16.16 1.46 -17.00
CA VAL A 392 15.47 1.17 -15.73
C VAL A 392 14.78 -0.18 -15.81
N ARG A 393 15.07 -1.05 -14.82
CA ARG A 393 14.41 -2.34 -14.68
C ARG A 393 13.23 -2.25 -13.72
N PHE A 394 12.22 -3.08 -13.93
CA PHE A 394 11.04 -3.23 -13.06
C PHE A 394 10.89 -4.68 -12.57
N PRO A 395 11.83 -5.16 -11.73
CA PRO A 395 11.84 -6.55 -11.29
C PRO A 395 10.73 -6.85 -10.28
N PHE A 396 10.43 -8.14 -10.15
CA PHE A 396 9.51 -8.68 -9.16
C PHE A 396 10.22 -9.72 -8.30
N THR A 397 9.96 -9.68 -7.00
CA THR A 397 10.19 -10.83 -6.13
C THR A 397 8.98 -11.75 -6.25
N THR A 398 9.18 -12.97 -6.75
CA THR A 398 8.13 -13.96 -6.96
C THR A 398 8.26 -15.15 -6.00
N ALA A 399 7.13 -15.67 -5.53
CA ALA A 399 7.05 -16.88 -4.74
C ALA A 399 5.92 -17.78 -5.27
N VAL A 400 6.24 -19.05 -5.54
CA VAL A 400 5.27 -20.07 -5.92
C VAL A 400 4.93 -20.90 -4.69
N VAL A 401 3.72 -20.73 -4.16
CA VAL A 401 3.34 -21.30 -2.87
C VAL A 401 1.98 -21.97 -2.92
N ARG A 402 1.72 -22.88 -1.99
CA ARG A 402 0.38 -23.42 -1.76
C ARG A 402 -0.45 -22.49 -0.86
N CYS A 403 0.19 -21.84 0.11
CA CYS A 403 -0.45 -20.98 1.09
C CYS A 403 0.23 -19.60 1.05
N TYR A 404 -0.56 -18.53 1.03
CA TYR A 404 -0.04 -17.17 0.91
C TYR A 404 0.83 -16.76 2.10
N ALA A 405 0.64 -17.37 3.28
CA ALA A 405 1.52 -17.13 4.44
C ALA A 405 2.98 -17.54 4.19
N ASP A 406 3.24 -18.41 3.22
CA ASP A 406 4.58 -18.91 2.87
C ASP A 406 5.26 -18.02 1.81
N ALA A 407 4.54 -17.04 1.24
CA ALA A 407 5.01 -16.23 0.11
C ALA A 407 6.04 -15.15 0.48
N LYS A 408 6.39 -14.98 1.76
CA LYS A 408 7.41 -14.06 2.33
C LYS A 408 7.42 -14.14 3.86
#